data_AF-A0A0M2JUQ9-F1
#
_entry.id   AF-A0A0M2JUQ9-F1
#
_cell.length_a   1.000
_cell.length_b   1.000
_cell.length_c   1.000
_cell.angle_alpha   90.00
_cell.angle_beta   90.00
_cell.angle_gamma   90.00
#
_symmetry.space_group_name_H-M   'P 1'
#
loop_
_entity.id
_entity.type
_entity.pdbx_description
1 polymer ?
#
loop_
_entity_poly.entity_id
_entity_poly.type
_entity_poly.pdbx_seq_one_letter_code
_entity_poly.pdbx_strand_id
1 'polypeptide(L)'
;PELPPDTRWHPVGDLPPMAFDHGPMVDHARTRLVAKLSYTNIGFALAPNEFALSTLRDIYSAALGHPVDATNLQRVLERRHVITRTGTTARSGRSGGRPAALYRFADARYRVTDEFAALRPPG
;
A
#
# COMPACT_ATOMS: atom_id res chain seq x y z
N PRO A 1 21.81 -2.45 -11.50
CA PRO A 1 21.76 -2.41 -12.98
C PRO A 1 21.80 -0.95 -13.40
N GLU A 2 22.61 -0.60 -14.40
CA GLU A 2 22.58 0.74 -14.99
C GLU A 2 21.33 0.86 -15.87
N LEU A 3 20.52 1.88 -15.62
CA LEU A 3 19.30 2.12 -16.37
C LEU A 3 19.61 3.05 -17.55
N PRO A 4 19.01 2.85 -18.73
CA PRO A 4 19.08 3.82 -19.83
C PRO A 4 18.71 5.24 -19.38
N PRO A 5 19.35 6.29 -19.92
CA PRO A 5 19.17 7.68 -19.45
C PRO A 5 17.75 8.23 -19.67
N ASP A 6 16.96 7.60 -20.54
CA ASP A 6 15.56 7.92 -20.81
C ASP A 6 14.57 7.19 -19.86
N THR A 7 15.08 6.38 -18.93
CA THR A 7 14.28 5.70 -17.92
C THR A 7 13.75 6.69 -16.89
N ARG A 8 12.42 6.72 -16.71
CA ARG A 8 11.76 7.59 -15.73
C ARG A 8 10.56 6.91 -15.11
N TRP A 9 10.15 7.42 -13.95
CA TRP A 9 8.89 7.04 -13.34
C TRP A 9 7.72 7.68 -14.09
N HIS A 10 6.68 6.90 -14.31
CA HIS A 10 5.41 7.36 -14.89
C HIS A 10 4.27 7.07 -13.92
N PRO A 11 3.30 7.97 -13.78
CA PRO A 11 2.04 7.64 -13.09
C PRO A 11 1.36 6.47 -13.82
N VAL A 12 1.00 5.42 -13.10
CA VAL A 12 0.33 4.25 -13.70
C VAL A 12 -1.02 4.61 -14.33
N GLY A 13 -1.67 5.68 -13.86
CA GLY A 13 -2.90 6.20 -14.46
C GLY A 13 -2.70 7.11 -15.68
N ASP A 14 -1.45 7.42 -16.06
CA ASP A 14 -1.09 8.33 -17.16
C ASP A 14 0.17 7.82 -17.87
N LEU A 15 0.07 6.60 -18.41
CA LEU A 15 1.17 5.95 -19.11
C LEU A 15 1.22 6.41 -20.58
N PRO A 16 2.42 6.65 -21.14
CA PRO A 16 2.57 6.93 -22.56
C PRO A 16 2.20 5.72 -23.41
N PRO A 17 2.05 5.86 -24.74
CA PRO A 17 1.96 4.72 -25.64
C PRO A 17 3.12 3.74 -25.40
N MET A 18 2.79 2.48 -25.14
CA MET A 18 3.76 1.44 -24.83
C MET A 18 3.95 0.50 -26.03
N ALA A 19 5.15 -0.04 -26.17
CA ALA A 19 5.45 -1.01 -27.21
C ALA A 19 4.69 -2.34 -26.99
N PHE A 20 4.37 -3.01 -28.10
CA PHE A 20 3.75 -4.34 -28.10
C PHE A 20 2.51 -4.43 -27.20
N ASP A 21 2.49 -5.39 -26.28
CA ASP A 21 1.43 -5.69 -25.33
C ASP A 21 1.77 -5.25 -23.89
N HIS A 22 2.77 -4.37 -23.72
CA HIS A 22 3.18 -3.89 -22.40
C HIS A 22 2.05 -3.15 -21.66
N GLY A 23 1.15 -2.47 -22.36
CA GLY A 23 -0.02 -1.84 -21.75
C GLY A 23 -0.93 -2.83 -21.05
N PRO A 24 -1.48 -3.83 -21.77
CA PRO A 24 -2.23 -4.93 -21.17
C PRO A 24 -1.48 -5.64 -20.02
N MET A 25 -0.15 -5.81 -20.13
CA MET A 25 0.64 -6.40 -19.04
C MET A 25 0.61 -5.55 -17.77
N VAL A 26 0.75 -4.23 -17.87
CA VAL A 26 0.69 -3.31 -16.72
C VAL A 26 -0.71 -3.31 -16.10
N ASP A 27 -1.76 -3.31 -16.91
CA ASP A 27 -3.15 -3.37 -16.43
C ASP A 27 -3.45 -4.66 -15.66
N HIS A 28 -2.96 -5.80 -16.16
CA HIS A 28 -3.05 -7.08 -15.47
C HIS A 28 -2.25 -7.07 -14.16
N ALA A 29 -1.03 -6.50 -14.17
CA ALA A 29 -0.20 -6.40 -12.98
C ALA A 29 -0.88 -5.54 -11.90
N ARG A 30 -1.47 -4.40 -12.28
CA ARG A 30 -2.25 -3.54 -11.39
C ARG A 30 -3.45 -4.28 -10.81
N THR A 31 -4.24 -4.93 -11.65
CA THR A 31 -5.42 -5.71 -11.23
C THR A 31 -5.02 -6.81 -10.23
N ARG A 32 -3.91 -7.50 -10.50
CA ARG A 32 -3.39 -8.55 -9.61
C ARG A 32 -2.89 -7.99 -8.28
N LEU A 33 -2.25 -6.82 -8.28
CA LEU A 33 -1.81 -6.14 -7.05
C LEU A 33 -3.01 -5.78 -6.18
N VAL A 34 -4.04 -5.15 -6.76
CA VAL A 34 -5.30 -4.80 -6.07
C VAL A 34 -5.94 -6.03 -5.44
N ALA A 35 -6.05 -7.12 -6.20
CA ALA A 35 -6.60 -8.36 -5.68
C ALA A 35 -5.77 -8.89 -4.49
N LYS A 36 -4.43 -8.95 -4.62
CA LYS A 36 -3.54 -9.44 -3.57
C LYS A 36 -3.59 -8.60 -2.29
N LEU A 37 -3.79 -7.29 -2.37
CA LEU A 37 -3.92 -6.44 -1.18
C LEU A 37 -5.12 -6.81 -0.29
N SER A 38 -6.13 -7.50 -0.85
CA SER A 38 -7.32 -7.90 -0.09
C SER A 38 -7.11 -9.16 0.78
N TYR A 39 -6.23 -10.08 0.37
CA TYR A 39 -6.08 -11.39 1.01
C TYR A 39 -4.63 -11.74 1.40
N THR A 40 -3.68 -10.83 1.24
CA THR A 40 -2.25 -11.06 1.54
C THR A 40 -1.67 -9.91 2.37
N ASN A 41 -0.42 -10.06 2.83
CA ASN A 41 0.31 -8.97 3.48
C ASN A 41 1.15 -8.13 2.50
N ILE A 42 0.99 -8.26 1.17
CA ILE A 42 1.90 -7.69 0.15
C ILE A 42 2.19 -6.19 0.28
N GLY A 43 1.34 -5.43 0.99
CA GLY A 43 1.60 -4.04 1.34
C GLY A 43 2.96 -3.79 2.03
N PHE A 44 3.56 -4.82 2.67
CA PHE A 44 4.90 -4.70 3.26
C PHE A 44 5.98 -4.33 2.23
N ALA A 45 5.80 -4.72 0.96
CA ALA A 45 6.76 -4.43 -0.09
C ALA A 45 6.62 -3.00 -0.66
N LEU A 46 5.53 -2.30 -0.32
CA LEU A 46 5.23 -0.95 -0.79
C LEU A 46 5.48 0.11 0.29
N ALA A 47 5.29 -0.25 1.56
CA ALA A 47 5.43 0.66 2.68
C ALA A 47 6.88 0.71 3.19
N PRO A 48 7.29 1.82 3.84
CA PRO A 48 8.50 1.85 4.65
C PRO A 48 8.48 0.78 5.75
N ASN A 49 9.64 0.49 6.36
CA ASN A 49 9.72 -0.47 7.47
C ASN A 49 8.87 -0.08 8.68
N GLU A 50 8.79 1.23 8.98
CA GLU A 50 7.90 1.80 9.99
C GLU A 50 7.12 2.97 9.39
N PHE A 51 5.83 3.06 9.68
CA PHE A 51 4.94 4.04 9.09
C PHE A 51 3.82 4.48 10.04
N ALA A 52 3.31 5.69 9.81
CA ALA A 52 2.01 6.11 10.35
C ALA A 52 0.88 5.49 9.51
N LEU A 53 -0.31 5.32 10.11
CA LEU A 53 -1.46 4.77 9.37
C LEU A 53 -1.88 5.62 8.17
N SER A 54 -1.70 6.95 8.23
CA SER A 54 -1.98 7.83 7.09
C SER A 54 -1.12 7.49 5.87
N THR A 55 0.17 7.21 6.07
CA THR A 55 1.07 6.78 4.99
C THR A 55 0.61 5.46 4.40
N LEU A 56 0.25 4.48 5.23
CA LEU A 56 -0.23 3.20 4.73
C LEU A 56 -1.56 3.34 3.99
N ARG A 57 -2.48 4.18 4.50
CA ARG A 57 -3.74 4.53 3.83
C ARG A 57 -3.49 5.12 2.45
N ASP A 58 -2.52 6.03 2.30
CA ASP A 58 -2.21 6.66 1.02
C ASP A 58 -1.69 5.65 0.00
N ILE A 59 -0.81 4.74 0.42
CA ILE A 59 -0.32 3.63 -0.41
C ILE A 59 -1.48 2.73 -0.87
N TYR A 60 -2.36 2.33 0.07
CA TYR A 60 -3.51 1.49 -0.27
C TYR A 60 -4.48 2.22 -1.19
N SER A 61 -4.74 3.51 -0.96
CA SER A 61 -5.65 4.31 -1.80
C SER A 61 -5.10 4.45 -3.22
N ALA A 62 -3.80 4.70 -3.36
CA ALA A 62 -3.12 4.79 -4.65
C ALA A 62 -3.16 3.45 -5.41
N ALA A 63 -2.91 2.34 -4.72
CA ALA A 63 -2.95 1.01 -5.33
C ALA A 63 -4.38 0.59 -5.75
N LEU A 64 -5.36 0.80 -4.86
CA LEU A 64 -6.77 0.43 -5.09
C LEU A 64 -7.49 1.38 -6.08
N GLY A 65 -7.01 2.60 -6.24
CA GLY A 65 -7.62 3.61 -7.12
C GLY A 65 -8.86 4.29 -6.52
N HIS A 66 -9.06 4.21 -5.21
CA HIS A 66 -10.13 4.90 -4.50
C HIS A 66 -9.71 5.26 -3.06
N PRO A 67 -10.37 6.23 -2.41
CA PRO A 67 -10.07 6.56 -1.01
C PRO A 67 -10.26 5.37 -0.07
N VAL A 68 -9.34 5.23 0.89
CA VAL A 68 -9.41 4.26 1.98
C VAL A 68 -9.52 4.98 3.31
N ASP A 69 -10.39 4.50 4.19
CA ASP A 69 -10.46 5.00 5.57
C ASP A 69 -9.34 4.41 6.43
N ALA A 70 -8.56 5.27 7.09
CA ALA A 70 -7.41 4.85 7.88
C ALA A 70 -7.82 4.00 9.11
N THR A 71 -8.95 4.33 9.75
CA THR A 71 -9.43 3.63 10.94
C THR A 71 -9.88 2.22 10.59
N ASN A 72 -10.64 2.07 9.50
CA ASN A 72 -11.07 0.78 9.00
C ASN A 72 -9.89 -0.06 8.52
N LEU A 73 -8.94 0.54 7.78
CA LEU A 73 -7.71 -0.13 7.36
C LEU A 73 -6.93 -0.67 8.58
N GLN A 74 -6.70 0.17 9.58
CA GLN A 74 -6.04 -0.23 10.82
C GLN A 74 -6.78 -1.41 11.47
N ARG A 75 -8.09 -1.27 11.70
CA ARG A 75 -8.92 -2.29 12.35
C ARG A 75 -8.91 -3.63 11.60
N VAL A 76 -8.89 -3.61 10.26
CA VAL A 76 -8.80 -4.84 9.45
C VAL A 76 -7.42 -5.47 9.58
N LEU A 77 -6.34 -4.69 9.47
CA LEU A 77 -4.99 -5.22 9.47
C LEU A 77 -4.53 -5.69 10.87
N GLU A 78 -4.92 -5.00 11.95
CA GLU A 78 -4.64 -5.42 13.33
C GLU A 78 -5.35 -6.73 13.67
N ARG A 79 -6.66 -6.83 13.35
CA ARG A 79 -7.45 -8.06 13.57
C ARG A 79 -6.90 -9.27 12.84
N ARG A 80 -6.27 -9.07 11.68
CA ARG A 80 -5.59 -10.13 10.90
C ARG A 80 -4.13 -10.34 11.29
N HIS A 81 -3.65 -9.66 12.33
CA HIS A 81 -2.24 -9.69 12.75
C HIS A 81 -1.26 -9.38 11.61
N VAL A 82 -1.63 -8.47 10.70
CA VAL A 82 -0.79 -8.06 9.56
C VAL A 82 0.16 -6.94 9.96
N ILE A 83 -0.32 -6.02 10.81
CA ILE A 83 0.50 -4.94 11.36
C ILE A 83 0.54 -5.02 12.88
N THR A 84 1.61 -4.47 13.45
CA THR A 84 1.75 -4.29 14.89
C THR A 84 2.28 -2.89 15.19
N ARG A 85 1.92 -2.37 16.36
CA ARG A 85 2.39 -1.08 16.84
C ARG A 85 3.84 -1.21 17.27
N THR A 86 4.68 -0.23 16.93
CA THR A 86 6.11 -0.26 17.28
C THR A 86 6.37 0.16 18.72
N GLY A 87 5.42 0.84 19.36
CA GLY A 87 5.61 1.54 20.63
C GLY A 87 6.24 2.93 20.48
N THR A 88 6.64 3.30 19.27
CA THR A 88 7.20 4.61 18.94
C THR A 88 6.16 5.51 18.26
N THR A 89 6.44 6.80 18.21
CA THR A 89 5.65 7.77 17.46
C THR A 89 6.51 8.46 16.43
N ALA A 90 5.87 8.96 15.36
CA ALA A 90 6.52 9.81 14.37
C ALA A 90 7.12 11.05 15.05
N ARG A 91 8.03 11.75 14.35
CA ARG A 91 8.45 13.07 14.79
C ARG A 91 7.25 14.03 14.70
N SER A 92 7.10 14.90 15.70
CA SER A 92 6.12 15.98 15.66
C SER A 92 6.33 16.81 14.39
N GLY A 93 5.27 17.00 13.61
CA GLY A 93 5.33 17.86 12.43
C GLY A 93 5.52 19.33 12.81
N ARG A 94 5.87 20.18 11.83
CA ARG A 94 6.02 21.65 12.02
C ARG A 94 4.77 22.31 12.62
N SER A 95 3.60 21.70 12.46
CA SER A 95 2.31 22.18 12.96
C SER A 95 2.01 21.81 14.42
N GLY A 96 2.91 21.12 15.14
CA GLY A 96 2.82 20.93 16.60
C GLY A 96 1.73 19.95 17.08
N GLY A 97 1.12 19.17 16.20
CA GLY A 97 0.10 18.17 16.56
C GLY A 97 0.67 16.97 17.33
N ARG A 98 -0.22 16.20 17.99
CA ARG A 98 0.14 14.95 18.68
C ARG A 98 0.85 14.02 17.70
N PRO A 99 2.04 13.49 18.03
CA PRO A 99 2.78 12.64 17.11
C PRO A 99 2.01 11.35 16.82
N ALA A 100 1.93 10.96 15.54
CA ALA A 100 1.23 9.76 15.11
C ALA A 100 1.93 8.51 15.64
N ALA A 101 1.17 7.52 16.08
CA ALA A 101 1.75 6.21 16.42
C ALA A 101 2.33 5.53 15.17
N LEU A 102 3.46 4.86 15.34
CA LEU A 102 4.10 4.09 14.28
C LEU A 102 3.75 2.62 14.36
N TYR A 103 3.71 2.02 13.19
CA TYR A 103 3.35 0.64 12.92
C TYR A 103 4.38 0.03 11.99
N ARG A 104 4.47 -1.29 12.01
CA ARG A 104 5.22 -2.10 11.06
C ARG A 104 4.41 -3.33 10.66
N PHE A 105 4.73 -3.92 9.53
CA PHE A 105 4.22 -5.25 9.20
C PHE A 105 4.78 -6.30 10.17
N ALA A 106 3.95 -7.26 10.56
CA ALA A 106 4.34 -8.33 11.50
C ALA A 106 5.30 -9.35 10.87
N ASP A 107 5.22 -9.54 9.56
CA ASP A 107 6.15 -10.38 8.78
C ASP A 107 6.37 -9.70 7.41
N ALA A 108 7.63 -9.67 6.95
CA ALA A 108 8.07 -9.17 5.64
C ALA A 108 8.23 -10.30 4.61
N ARG A 109 7.81 -11.53 4.94
CA ARG A 109 7.64 -12.62 3.98
C ARG A 109 6.22 -12.61 3.44
N TYR A 110 6.10 -12.85 2.14
CA TYR A 110 4.80 -12.93 1.48
C TYR A 110 3.96 -14.10 2.03
N ARG A 111 2.76 -13.79 2.53
CA ARG A 111 1.80 -14.77 3.03
C ARG A 111 0.36 -14.35 2.73
N VAL A 112 -0.52 -15.35 2.66
CA VAL A 112 -1.98 -15.16 2.69
C VAL A 112 -2.39 -14.82 4.13
N THR A 113 -3.26 -13.83 4.30
CA THR A 113 -3.62 -13.26 5.62
C THR A 113 -5.03 -13.57 6.06
N ASP A 114 -5.94 -13.85 5.11
CA ASP A 114 -7.23 -14.57 5.23
C ASP A 114 -7.97 -14.44 3.87
N GLU A 115 -8.73 -15.44 3.42
CA GLU A 115 -9.33 -15.46 2.07
C GLU A 115 -10.52 -14.49 1.87
N PHE A 116 -11.12 -13.97 2.94
CA PHE A 116 -12.35 -13.17 2.83
C PHE A 116 -12.38 -11.93 3.74
N ALA A 117 -11.81 -10.82 3.27
CA ALA A 117 -12.48 -9.52 3.46
C ALA A 117 -12.07 -8.60 2.34
N ALA A 118 -13.04 -8.30 1.48
CA ALA A 118 -12.90 -7.30 0.45
C ALA A 118 -12.86 -5.91 1.10
N LEU A 119 -11.81 -5.14 0.80
CA LEU A 119 -11.85 -3.68 0.93
C LEU A 119 -12.77 -3.20 -0.20
N ARG A 120 -14.09 -3.33 -0.02
CA ARG A 120 -15.05 -2.87 -1.03
C ARG A 120 -15.09 -1.34 -1.04
N PRO A 121 -15.30 -0.70 -2.21
CA PRO A 121 -15.61 0.72 -2.26
C PRO A 121 -16.86 1.03 -1.41
N PRO A 122 -16.97 2.23 -0.83
CA PRO A 122 -18.27 2.70 -0.33
C PRO A 122 -19.26 2.72 -1.50
N GLY A 123 -20.46 2.16 -1.27
CA GLY A 123 -21.59 2.23 -2.20
C GLY A 123 -22.27 3.60 -2.18
#